data_AF-A0A2P6W7G4-F1
#
_entry.id   AF-A0A2P6W7G4-F1
#
_cell.length_a   1.000
_cell.length_b   1.000
_cell.length_c   1.000
_cell.angle_alpha   90.00
_cell.angle_beta   90.00
_cell.angle_gamma   90.00
#
_symmetry.space_group_name_H-M   'P 1'
#
loop_
_entity.id
_entity.type
_entity.pdbx_description
1 polymer ?
#
loop_
_entity_poly.entity_id
_entity_poly.type
_entity_poly.pdbx_seq_one_letter_code
_entity_poly.pdbx_strand_id
1 'polypeptide(L)'
;LPRNLDLTYVGEDNEEHTPVMIHRALLGSVERFMGVTIEHFAGDFPTWLAPEQVRILPVSDDSLDYARQVQEKLSDFRVEVEDRSWTVGKKIQAAHDDRVPYMIIVGGDEEEAGEISVRDREENEDRGFTVDEFRDHLEEEVEEKRLEPDFLK
;
A
#
# COMPACT_ATOMS: atom_id res chain seq x y z
N LEU A 1 21.31 -8.18 -35.58
CA LEU A 1 19.85 -8.44 -35.50
C LEU A 1 19.13 -7.84 -36.70
N PRO A 2 19.07 -6.51 -36.92
CA PRO A 2 18.39 -5.94 -38.10
C PRO A 2 18.90 -6.50 -39.44
N ARG A 3 20.22 -6.52 -39.64
CA ARG A 3 20.86 -7.12 -40.81
C ARG A 3 20.70 -8.64 -40.92
N ASN A 4 20.50 -9.34 -39.80
CA ASN A 4 20.35 -10.80 -39.80
C ASN A 4 18.89 -11.23 -40.03
N LEU A 5 17.96 -10.27 -40.01
CA LEU A 5 16.52 -10.44 -40.20
C LEU A 5 16.03 -9.70 -41.44
N ASP A 6 16.95 -9.20 -42.27
CA ASP A 6 16.68 -8.42 -43.49
C ASP A 6 15.65 -7.29 -43.30
N LEU A 7 15.73 -6.59 -42.15
CA LEU A 7 14.85 -5.46 -41.87
C LEU A 7 15.28 -4.23 -42.67
N THR A 8 14.34 -3.60 -43.38
CA THR A 8 14.55 -2.37 -44.14
C THR A 8 13.44 -1.34 -43.87
N TYR A 9 13.75 -0.07 -44.12
CA TYR A 9 12.78 1.02 -44.25
C TYR A 9 13.21 1.95 -45.40
N VAL A 10 12.27 2.71 -45.97
CA VAL A 10 12.57 3.68 -47.04
C VAL A 10 12.97 5.01 -46.40
N GLY A 11 14.17 5.50 -46.74
CA GLY A 11 14.70 6.77 -46.26
C GLY A 11 14.14 8.00 -46.98
N GLU A 12 14.51 9.19 -46.51
CA GLU A 12 14.14 10.47 -47.17
C GLU A 12 14.73 10.62 -48.58
N ASP A 13 15.77 9.83 -48.87
CA ASP A 13 16.41 9.70 -50.18
C ASP A 13 15.70 8.68 -51.12
N ASN A 14 14.58 8.09 -50.69
CA ASN A 14 13.89 6.99 -51.38
C ASN A 14 14.71 5.70 -51.51
N GLU A 15 15.80 5.52 -50.77
CA GLU A 15 16.59 4.29 -50.77
C GLU A 15 16.21 3.37 -49.59
N GLU A 16 16.55 2.08 -49.71
CA GLU A 16 16.37 1.12 -48.60
C GLU A 16 17.50 1.25 -47.59
N HIS A 17 17.15 1.52 -46.33
CA HIS A 17 18.08 1.61 -45.21
C HIS A 17 17.81 0.52 -44.18
N THR A 18 18.87 0.03 -43.56
CA THR A 18 18.73 -0.88 -42.40
C THR A 18 18.50 -0.05 -41.13
N PRO A 19 17.43 -0.32 -40.35
CA PRO A 19 17.18 0.41 -39.11
C PRO A 19 18.18 0.03 -38.01
N VAL A 20 18.38 0.96 -37.06
CA VAL A 20 19.02 0.67 -35.77
C VAL A 20 17.97 0.12 -34.81
N MET A 21 18.32 -0.92 -34.07
CA MET A 21 17.42 -1.59 -33.12
C MET A 21 17.91 -1.35 -31.69
N ILE A 22 17.06 -0.74 -30.87
CA ILE A 22 17.32 -0.48 -29.45
C ILE A 22 16.51 -1.47 -28.60
N HIS A 23 17.19 -2.31 -27.83
CA HIS A 23 16.55 -3.20 -26.87
C HIS A 23 16.55 -2.53 -25.50
N ARG A 24 15.39 -2.38 -24.87
CA ARG A 24 15.25 -1.75 -23.55
C ARG A 24 14.29 -2.55 -22.67
N ALA A 25 14.74 -2.88 -21.46
CA ALA A 25 13.88 -3.34 -20.37
C ALA A 25 14.15 -2.45 -19.17
N LEU A 26 13.17 -1.64 -18.75
CA LEU A 26 13.35 -0.64 -17.69
C LEU A 26 13.55 -1.26 -16.31
N LEU A 27 12.64 -2.18 -15.95
CA LEU A 27 12.66 -2.88 -14.66
C LEU A 27 13.37 -4.25 -14.76
N GLY A 28 13.74 -4.68 -15.96
CA GLY A 28 14.18 -6.05 -16.22
C GLY A 28 13.01 -7.02 -16.21
N SER A 29 13.10 -8.09 -15.42
CA SER A 29 11.98 -9.01 -15.17
C SER A 29 11.23 -8.63 -13.90
N VAL A 30 9.95 -8.97 -13.83
CA VAL A 30 9.11 -8.67 -12.66
C VAL A 30 9.67 -9.34 -11.41
N GLU A 31 10.16 -10.57 -11.53
CA GLU A 31 10.70 -11.35 -10.40
C GLU A 31 11.98 -10.71 -9.84
N ARG A 32 12.90 -10.28 -10.72
CA ARG A 32 14.13 -9.60 -10.27
C ARG A 32 13.81 -8.24 -9.67
N PHE A 33 12.91 -7.49 -10.29
CA PHE A 33 12.49 -6.20 -9.76
C PHE A 33 11.87 -6.36 -8.37
N MET A 34 10.95 -7.33 -8.19
CA MET A 34 10.33 -7.62 -6.90
C MET A 34 11.36 -8.03 -5.84
N GLY A 35 12.34 -8.87 -6.18
CA GLY A 35 13.42 -9.24 -5.26
C GLY A 35 14.24 -8.03 -4.80
N VAL A 36 14.64 -7.17 -5.73
CA VAL A 36 15.36 -5.92 -5.42
C VAL A 36 14.50 -4.99 -4.57
N THR A 37 13.21 -4.87 -4.87
CA THR A 37 12.29 -4.00 -4.12
C THR A 37 12.08 -4.50 -2.68
N ILE A 38 11.95 -5.81 -2.47
CA ILE A 38 11.87 -6.42 -1.13
C ILE A 38 13.15 -6.10 -0.34
N GLU A 39 14.33 -6.32 -0.93
CA GLU A 39 15.61 -6.03 -0.26
C GLU A 39 15.79 -4.54 0.03
N HIS A 40 15.40 -3.67 -0.91
CA HIS A 40 15.53 -2.22 -0.77
C HIS A 40 14.72 -1.66 0.39
N PHE A 41 13.48 -2.11 0.54
CA PHE A 41 12.59 -1.69 1.64
C PHE A 41 12.72 -2.57 2.89
N ALA A 42 13.57 -3.60 2.87
CA ALA A 42 13.65 -4.61 3.92
C ALA A 42 12.29 -5.26 4.28
N GLY A 43 11.31 -5.23 3.36
CA GLY A 43 9.93 -5.66 3.57
C GLY A 43 8.95 -4.55 3.98
N ASP A 44 9.43 -3.36 4.38
CA ASP A 44 8.59 -2.21 4.75
C ASP A 44 8.13 -1.45 3.50
N PHE A 45 7.27 -2.09 2.71
CA PHE A 45 6.80 -1.49 1.47
C PHE A 45 6.07 -0.17 1.73
N PRO A 46 6.27 0.85 0.87
CA PRO A 46 5.41 2.03 0.85
C PRO A 46 3.94 1.64 0.73
N THR A 47 3.02 2.43 1.29
CA THR A 47 1.59 2.09 1.37
C THR A 47 0.98 1.77 0.01
N TRP A 48 1.36 2.48 -1.05
CA TRP A 48 0.87 2.18 -2.41
C TRP A 48 1.26 0.78 -2.92
N LEU A 49 2.36 0.21 -2.42
CA LEU A 49 2.90 -1.09 -2.81
C LEU A 49 2.58 -2.21 -1.81
N ALA A 50 2.24 -1.86 -0.56
CA ALA A 50 2.00 -2.82 0.52
C ALA A 50 0.84 -3.78 0.19
N PRO A 51 1.00 -5.11 0.35
CA PRO A 51 -0.08 -6.08 0.07
C PRO A 51 -1.35 -5.81 0.89
N GLU A 52 -1.17 -5.36 2.12
CA GLU A 52 -2.20 -4.86 3.03
C GLU A 52 -1.80 -3.45 3.43
N GLN A 53 -2.70 -2.48 3.25
CA GLN A 53 -2.43 -1.07 3.50
C GLN A 53 -2.84 -0.66 4.90
N VAL A 54 -3.96 -1.20 5.37
CA VAL A 54 -4.57 -0.87 6.66
C VAL A 54 -5.11 -2.15 7.30
N ARG A 55 -4.81 -2.36 8.58
CA ARG A 55 -5.44 -3.39 9.40
C ARG A 55 -6.30 -2.76 10.48
N ILE A 56 -7.59 -3.08 10.52
CA ILE A 56 -8.52 -2.59 11.54
C ILE A 56 -8.53 -3.56 12.72
N LEU A 57 -8.28 -3.06 13.92
CA LEU A 57 -8.07 -3.79 15.16
C LEU A 57 -9.21 -3.46 16.15
N PRO A 58 -10.35 -4.18 16.11
CA PRO A 58 -11.41 -3.99 17.10
C PRO A 58 -10.94 -4.43 18.49
N VAL A 59 -11.24 -3.63 19.52
CA VAL A 59 -10.81 -3.91 20.91
C VAL A 59 -11.58 -5.04 21.58
N SER A 60 -12.80 -5.30 21.13
CA SER A 60 -13.67 -6.39 21.58
C SER A 60 -14.52 -6.89 20.42
N ASP A 61 -15.23 -8.00 20.65
CA ASP A 61 -16.21 -8.53 19.68
C ASP A 61 -17.37 -7.55 19.46
N ASP A 62 -17.70 -6.72 20.45
CA ASP A 62 -18.74 -5.69 20.34
C ASP A 62 -18.35 -4.59 19.33
N SER A 63 -17.06 -4.32 19.15
CA SER A 63 -16.56 -3.31 18.20
C SER A 63 -16.42 -3.83 16.77
N LEU A 64 -16.76 -5.10 16.49
CA LEU A 64 -16.62 -5.68 15.15
C LEU A 64 -17.52 -5.01 14.11
N ASP A 65 -18.73 -4.61 14.50
CA ASP A 65 -19.67 -3.98 13.57
C ASP A 65 -19.20 -2.58 13.18
N TYR A 66 -18.63 -1.81 14.12
CA TYR A 66 -17.99 -0.53 13.81
C TYR A 66 -16.72 -0.72 12.95
N ALA A 67 -15.88 -1.71 13.26
CA ALA A 67 -14.71 -2.06 12.44
C ALA A 67 -15.09 -2.36 10.97
N ARG A 68 -16.18 -3.09 10.74
CA ARG A 68 -16.69 -3.37 9.38
C ARG A 68 -17.24 -2.13 8.69
N GLN A 69 -17.85 -1.20 9.43
CA GLN A 69 -18.28 0.09 8.86
C GLN A 69 -17.08 0.93 8.43
N VAL A 70 -16.01 0.96 9.23
CA VAL A 70 -14.76 1.62 8.85
C VAL A 70 -14.14 0.94 7.62
N GLN A 71 -14.13 -0.39 7.57
CA GLN A 71 -13.65 -1.14 6.40
C GLN A 71 -14.42 -0.77 5.13
N GLU A 72 -15.74 -0.71 5.19
CA GLU A 72 -16.59 -0.36 4.04
C GLU A 72 -16.29 1.07 3.55
N LYS A 73 -16.04 2.02 4.45
CA LYS A 73 -15.64 3.39 4.07
C LYS A 73 -14.27 3.45 3.38
N LEU A 74 -13.41 2.46 3.63
CA LEU A 74 -12.08 2.34 3.06
C LEU A 74 -11.99 1.26 1.98
N SER A 75 -13.12 0.87 1.37
CA SER A 75 -13.19 -0.24 0.40
C SER A 75 -12.35 -0.04 -0.87
N ASP A 76 -11.96 1.20 -1.16
CA ASP A 76 -11.08 1.54 -2.29
C ASP A 76 -9.61 1.12 -2.04
N PHE A 77 -9.28 0.77 -0.79
CA PHE A 77 -7.95 0.39 -0.34
C PHE A 77 -7.89 -1.09 0.08
N ARG A 78 -6.67 -1.61 0.23
CA ARG A 78 -6.45 -2.99 0.69
C ARG A 78 -6.52 -3.04 2.21
N VAL A 79 -7.73 -3.19 2.74
CA VAL A 79 -8.03 -3.13 4.17
C VAL A 79 -8.58 -4.45 4.70
N GLU A 80 -8.00 -4.96 5.79
CA GLU A 80 -8.48 -6.15 6.49
C GLU A 80 -8.93 -5.84 7.93
N VAL A 81 -9.87 -6.62 8.45
CA VAL A 81 -10.31 -6.55 9.86
C VAL A 81 -9.73 -7.75 10.60
N GLU A 82 -9.03 -7.47 11.70
CA GLU A 82 -8.50 -8.49 12.61
C GLU A 82 -9.58 -8.96 13.59
N ASP A 83 -10.38 -9.95 13.16
CA ASP A 83 -11.52 -10.48 13.90
C ASP A 83 -11.18 -11.64 14.84
N ARG A 84 -9.91 -12.06 14.91
CA ARG A 84 -9.50 -13.12 15.85
C ARG A 84 -9.67 -12.62 17.28
N SER A 85 -10.17 -13.51 18.16
CA SER A 85 -10.36 -13.24 19.59
C SER A 85 -9.00 -13.20 20.33
N TRP A 86 -8.27 -12.11 20.10
CA TRP A 86 -6.95 -11.79 20.66
C TRP A 86 -7.01 -10.45 21.38
N THR A 87 -6.11 -10.24 22.34
CA THR A 87 -5.92 -8.91 22.93
C THR A 87 -5.45 -7.94 21.85
N VAL A 88 -5.83 -6.66 21.95
CA VAL A 88 -5.40 -5.61 21.02
C VAL A 88 -3.88 -5.60 20.85
N GLY A 89 -3.11 -5.72 21.94
CA GLY A 89 -1.65 -5.80 21.86
C GLY A 89 -1.13 -6.97 21.00
N LYS A 90 -1.81 -8.12 21.02
CA LYS A 90 -1.45 -9.26 20.16
C LYS A 90 -1.84 -9.00 18.70
N LYS A 91 -2.95 -8.30 18.45
CA LYS A 91 -3.35 -7.86 17.12
C LYS A 91 -2.34 -6.85 16.54
N ILE A 92 -1.90 -5.89 17.36
CA ILE A 92 -0.85 -4.92 17.02
C ILE A 92 0.47 -5.64 16.69
N GLN A 93 0.90 -6.60 17.53
CA GLN A 93 2.12 -7.36 17.26
C GLN A 93 2.05 -8.09 15.92
N ALA A 94 0.92 -8.75 15.62
CA ALA A 94 0.75 -9.45 14.35
C ALA A 94 0.78 -8.49 13.15
N ALA A 95 0.16 -7.31 13.25
CA ALA A 95 0.21 -6.29 12.21
C ALA A 95 1.63 -5.74 11.97
N HIS A 96 2.40 -5.56 13.05
CA HIS A 96 3.81 -5.17 12.98
C HIS A 96 4.70 -6.26 12.36
N ASP A 97 4.49 -7.52 12.74
CA ASP A 97 5.21 -8.67 12.16
C ASP A 97 4.96 -8.75 10.63
N ASP A 98 3.74 -8.42 10.20
CA ASP A 98 3.32 -8.36 8.79
C ASP A 98 3.69 -7.02 8.10
N ARG A 99 4.24 -6.04 8.84
CA ARG A 99 4.69 -4.72 8.35
C ARG A 99 3.58 -3.89 7.69
N VAL A 100 2.35 -3.99 8.21
CA VAL A 100 1.22 -3.22 7.71
C VAL A 100 1.47 -1.72 7.92
N PRO A 101 1.29 -0.85 6.89
CA PRO A 101 1.53 0.58 7.00
C PRO A 101 0.79 1.26 8.16
N TYR A 102 -0.51 0.99 8.25
CA TYR A 102 -1.40 1.59 9.24
C TYR A 102 -2.23 0.53 9.95
N MET A 103 -2.42 0.74 11.24
CA MET A 103 -3.36 0.05 12.08
C MET A 103 -4.43 1.05 12.52
N ILE A 104 -5.70 0.69 12.34
CA ILE A 104 -6.81 1.47 12.88
C ILE A 104 -7.35 0.74 14.10
N ILE A 105 -7.29 1.34 15.27
CA ILE A 105 -7.83 0.76 16.51
C ILE A 105 -9.22 1.35 16.74
N VAL A 106 -10.20 0.47 16.99
CA VAL A 106 -11.59 0.89 17.23
C VAL A 106 -12.18 0.20 18.45
N GLY A 107 -12.69 1.00 19.38
CA GLY A 107 -13.43 0.57 20.56
C GLY A 107 -14.78 1.27 20.70
N GLY A 108 -15.40 1.11 21.88
CA GLY A 108 -16.68 1.74 22.17
C GLY A 108 -16.60 3.27 22.24
N ASP A 109 -15.47 3.81 22.72
CA ASP A 109 -15.25 5.26 22.78
C ASP A 109 -15.14 5.85 21.36
N GLU A 110 -14.40 5.18 20.47
CA GLU A 110 -14.28 5.55 19.05
C GLU A 110 -15.62 5.44 18.32
N GLU A 111 -16.39 4.37 18.56
CA GLU A 111 -17.71 4.18 17.97
C GLU A 111 -18.71 5.28 18.40
N GLU A 112 -18.73 5.64 19.69
CA GLU A 112 -19.62 6.69 20.21
C GLU A 112 -19.27 8.07 19.63
N ALA A 113 -17.97 8.34 19.44
CA ALA A 113 -17.48 9.59 18.85
C ALA A 113 -17.58 9.62 17.31
N GLY A 114 -17.69 8.46 16.66
CA GLY A 114 -17.59 8.34 15.21
C GLY A 114 -16.17 8.57 14.68
N GLU A 115 -15.17 8.27 15.51
CA GLU A 115 -13.75 8.54 15.29
C GLU A 115 -12.93 7.23 15.22
N ILE A 116 -11.65 7.34 14.89
CA ILE A 116 -10.69 6.23 14.89
C ILE A 116 -9.40 6.64 15.61
N SER A 117 -8.71 5.63 16.15
CA SER A 117 -7.32 5.75 16.56
C SER A 117 -6.42 5.15 15.48
N VAL A 118 -5.38 5.88 15.08
CA VAL A 118 -4.45 5.44 14.02
C VAL A 118 -3.08 5.23 14.64
N ARG A 119 -2.49 4.09 14.32
CA ARG A 119 -1.12 3.72 14.67
C ARG A 119 -0.36 3.36 13.40
N ASP A 120 0.82 3.90 13.20
CA ASP A 120 1.68 3.53 12.07
C ASP A 120 2.66 2.40 12.44
N ARG A 121 3.35 1.87 11.43
CA ARG A 121 4.38 0.85 11.63
C ARG A 121 5.66 1.36 12.33
N GLU A 122 5.84 2.68 12.43
CA GLU A 122 6.94 3.31 13.18
C GLU A 122 6.63 3.45 14.68
N GLU A 123 5.48 2.93 15.12
CA GLU A 123 4.97 2.98 16.49
C GLU A 123 4.40 4.34 16.93
N ASN A 124 4.27 5.31 16.02
CA ASN A 124 3.52 6.54 16.30
C ASN A 124 2.04 6.20 16.41
N GLU A 125 1.33 6.90 17.30
CA GLU A 125 -0.09 6.68 17.55
C GLU A 125 -0.75 7.99 17.97
N ASP A 126 -1.89 8.29 17.35
CA ASP A 126 -2.77 9.39 17.76
C ASP A 126 -4.24 9.02 17.48
N ARG A 127 -5.17 9.77 18.06
CA ARG A 127 -6.59 9.44 18.09
C ARG A 127 -7.48 10.64 17.87
N GLY A 128 -8.75 10.37 17.58
CA GLY A 128 -9.77 11.40 17.37
C GLY A 128 -9.83 11.89 15.93
N PHE A 129 -9.39 11.05 15.00
CA PHE A 129 -9.55 11.31 13.57
C PHE A 129 -10.89 10.76 13.11
N THR A 130 -11.54 11.43 12.18
CA THR A 130 -12.64 10.83 11.43
C THR A 130 -12.10 9.84 10.40
N VAL A 131 -12.94 8.88 10.00
CA VAL A 131 -12.58 7.95 8.92
C VAL A 131 -12.33 8.68 7.60
N ASP A 132 -13.06 9.77 7.34
CA ASP A 132 -12.94 10.55 6.11
C ASP A 132 -11.61 11.33 6.06
N GLU A 133 -11.17 11.92 7.18
CA GLU A 133 -9.84 12.58 7.26
C GLU A 133 -8.70 11.61 6.95
N PHE A 134 -8.74 10.40 7.53
CA PHE A 134 -7.75 9.37 7.24
C PHE A 134 -7.82 8.89 5.79
N ARG A 135 -9.04 8.71 5.25
CA ARG A 135 -9.28 8.28 3.87
C ARG A 135 -8.69 9.26 2.87
N ASP A 136 -8.96 10.55 3.04
CA ASP A 136 -8.49 11.60 2.13
C ASP A 136 -6.95 11.66 2.09
N HIS A 137 -6.31 11.54 3.26
CA HIS A 137 -4.86 11.45 3.33
C HIS A 137 -4.33 10.18 2.67
N LEU A 138 -4.94 9.02 2.95
CA LEU A 138 -4.51 7.74 2.40
C LEU A 138 -4.64 7.72 0.86
N GLU A 139 -5.67 8.36 0.30
CA GLU A 139 -5.84 8.55 -1.14
C GLU A 139 -4.65 9.33 -1.71
N GLU A 140 -4.32 10.49 -1.13
CA GLU A 140 -3.20 11.32 -1.56
C GLU A 140 -1.85 10.58 -1.45
N GLU A 141 -1.59 9.92 -0.33
CA GLU A 141 -0.35 9.15 -0.09
C GLU A 141 -0.16 8.06 -1.16
N VAL A 142 -1.24 7.36 -1.51
CA VAL A 142 -1.24 6.27 -2.50
C VAL A 142 -1.09 6.81 -3.93
N GLU A 143 -1.80 7.89 -4.26
CA GLU A 143 -1.73 8.52 -5.59
C GLU A 143 -0.34 9.12 -5.87
N GLU A 144 0.21 9.83 -4.89
CA GLU A 144 1.55 10.44 -4.98
C GLU A 144 2.67 9.42 -4.85
N LYS A 145 2.35 8.18 -4.46
CA LYS A 145 3.31 7.09 -4.24
C LYS A 145 4.40 7.49 -3.26
N ARG A 146 4.01 8.15 -2.17
CA ARG A 146 4.93 8.54 -1.10
C ARG A 146 5.68 7.31 -0.59
N LEU A 147 6.94 7.51 -0.21
CA LEU A 147 7.83 6.42 0.19
C LEU A 147 7.63 6.01 1.66
N GLU A 148 7.16 6.93 2.49
CA GLU A 148 6.94 6.72 3.91
C GLU A 148 5.46 6.95 4.24
N PRO A 149 4.88 6.19 5.18
CA PRO A 149 3.61 6.56 5.80
C PRO A 149 3.82 7.85 6.60
N ASP A 150 3.00 8.87 6.34
CA ASP A 150 3.15 10.21 6.91
C ASP A 150 1.88 10.80 7.54
N PHE A 151 0.83 10.01 7.75
CA PHE A 151 -0.40 10.49 8.39
C PHE A 151 -0.18 11.03 9.81
N LEU A 152 0.75 10.43 10.57
CA LEU A 152 1.04 10.76 11.97
C LEU A 152 2.31 11.62 12.15
N LYS A 153 2.90 12.14 11.06
CA LYS A 153 4.15 12.92 11.07
C LYS A 153 3.94 14.43 11.09
#